data_AF-A0A2N0LE20-F1
#
_entry.id   AF-A0A2N0LE20-F1
#
_cell.length_a   1.000
_cell.length_b   1.000
_cell.length_c   1.000
_cell.angle_alpha   90.00
_cell.angle_beta   90.00
_cell.angle_gamma   90.00
#
_symmetry.space_group_name_H-M   'P 1'
#
loop_
_entity.id
_entity.type
_entity.pdbx_description
1 polymer ?
#
loop_
_entity_poly.entity_id
_entity_poly.type
_entity_poly.pdbx_seq_one_letter_code
_entity_poly.pdbx_strand_id
1 'polypeptide(L)'
;MFIGLILTVAVSSTSAQESTGVVDGSSVIGVYGEIPGRDLFVHLWAIVPPGADRAEIARKALGRQGAKPVNSADFSTTGLVWDQFLDRNTGNDAVVQFYNPDGDPTNAGRLSLQNTQLTWGQVPGSSFAFEDGGITNRCPSLVLECNGPQTFDGKNDVGWLEIGGCCTLGITWYGTSTDEADVALNTAFPWSVDGLTGYDLETVYLHENGHVAGLGHSSVAGSVMLAYYQGVSRSLFADDKDGLRSLYPSSSVNEAPSVSISSPIIGSDFPSGAIIDFTGTASDPEDGDLTAEITWVSDRDGILGAGGSVPYALSDGNHLITASVTDIGGELGTQSISVTVGAPPPPADLNMAVDSVSYSGKGGKQGDKHLLITISLADDSGAAVSGARVSISVENTTLVSSWDRSGTSGTDGSVTLSVTNAPTGHYVTAVMDVVASGLVWDGITPTNEFTK
;
A
#
# COMPACT_ATOMS: atom_id res chain seq x y z
N MET A 1 14.27 20.23 51.36
CA MET A 1 14.95 18.95 51.65
C MET A 1 15.22 18.29 50.30
N PHE A 2 16.48 17.96 50.02
CA PHE A 2 17.03 17.60 48.70
C PHE A 2 16.57 16.24 48.17
N ILE A 3 16.59 16.09 46.83
CA ILE A 3 17.27 15.09 45.96
C ILE A 3 16.74 15.41 44.53
N GLY A 4 17.48 15.66 43.44
CA GLY A 4 18.88 15.46 43.07
C GLY A 4 18.93 14.60 41.79
N LEU A 5 19.34 15.14 40.63
CA LEU A 5 20.13 14.39 39.63
C LEU A 5 20.88 15.33 38.66
N ILE A 6 22.17 15.05 38.52
CA ILE A 6 23.10 15.52 37.48
C ILE A 6 23.08 14.47 36.36
N LEU A 7 23.08 14.85 35.09
CA LEU A 7 23.75 14.04 34.06
C LEU A 7 24.21 14.88 32.85
N THR A 8 25.28 14.41 32.22
CA THR A 8 26.28 15.12 31.41
C THR A 8 26.55 14.31 30.13
N VAL A 9 27.06 14.98 29.05
CA VAL A 9 27.79 14.44 27.85
C VAL A 9 26.86 13.84 26.75
N ALA A 10 27.02 14.01 25.42
CA ALA A 10 28.17 14.25 24.55
C ALA A 10 27.80 15.07 23.28
N VAL A 11 28.74 15.87 22.76
CA VAL A 11 28.70 16.35 21.36
C VAL A 11 29.71 15.53 20.56
N SER A 12 29.24 14.71 19.61
CA SER A 12 30.11 14.09 18.61
C SER A 12 30.02 14.86 17.30
N SER A 13 31.09 15.59 16.97
CA SER A 13 31.31 16.13 15.63
C SER A 13 31.78 15.03 14.69
N THR A 14 31.13 14.84 13.55
CA THR A 14 31.78 14.29 12.36
C THR A 14 31.20 14.90 11.09
N SER A 15 32.12 15.45 10.31
CA SER A 15 32.00 15.99 8.96
C SER A 15 31.83 14.91 7.89
N ALA A 16 31.07 15.19 6.82
CA ALA A 16 31.33 14.67 5.48
C ALA A 16 30.85 15.68 4.41
N GLN A 17 31.61 15.75 3.32
CA GLN A 17 31.69 16.81 2.30
C GLN A 17 30.69 16.68 1.13
N GLU A 18 30.26 17.86 0.66
CA GLU A 18 29.94 18.37 -0.69
C GLU A 18 29.32 17.49 -1.80
N SER A 19 28.19 17.97 -2.33
CA SER A 19 27.85 17.95 -3.77
C SER A 19 26.77 19.01 -4.10
N THR A 20 27.26 20.13 -4.66
CA THR A 20 26.64 21.18 -5.49
C THR A 20 25.11 21.26 -5.67
N GLY A 21 24.54 22.31 -5.08
CA GLY A 21 23.24 22.91 -5.36
C GLY A 21 22.93 23.88 -4.23
N VAL A 22 22.64 25.15 -4.51
CA VAL A 22 22.55 26.25 -3.53
C VAL A 22 21.71 25.83 -2.31
N VAL A 23 22.38 25.60 -1.17
CA VAL A 23 21.78 25.20 0.11
C VAL A 23 21.60 26.45 0.95
N ASP A 24 20.35 26.88 1.16
CA ASP A 24 20.06 27.91 2.15
C ASP A 24 20.07 27.26 3.55
N GLY A 25 21.21 27.37 4.23
CA GLY A 25 21.61 26.62 5.44
C GLY A 25 20.97 27.09 6.75
N SER A 26 19.65 27.23 6.73
CA SER A 26 18.71 27.42 7.85
C SER A 26 18.42 26.20 8.75
N SER A 27 18.49 26.16 10.09
CA SER A 27 17.63 25.24 10.91
C SER A 27 17.75 25.40 12.45
N VAL A 28 16.68 25.18 13.25
CA VAL A 28 16.58 25.20 14.75
C VAL A 28 15.37 24.37 15.20
N ILE A 29 15.52 23.86 16.42
CA ILE A 29 14.73 22.96 17.26
C ILE A 29 13.39 23.48 17.78
N GLY A 30 12.47 22.54 18.03
CA GLY A 30 11.28 22.76 18.83
C GLY A 30 11.60 23.02 20.28
N VAL A 31 10.79 23.86 20.93
CA VAL A 31 10.98 24.18 22.34
C VAL A 31 9.65 24.14 23.07
N TYR A 32 9.54 23.16 23.97
CA TYR A 32 8.45 22.98 24.93
C TYR A 32 8.79 23.71 26.23
N GLY A 33 7.79 24.04 27.04
CA GLY A 33 8.08 24.22 28.45
C GLY A 33 6.90 24.40 29.37
N GLU A 34 7.14 24.05 30.62
CA GLU A 34 6.15 24.01 31.68
C GLU A 34 6.25 25.25 32.59
N ILE A 35 5.09 25.75 33.02
CA ILE A 35 5.00 26.82 34.02
C ILE A 35 4.79 26.21 35.42
N PRO A 36 5.71 26.40 36.38
CA PRO A 36 5.57 25.80 37.71
C PRO A 36 4.25 26.17 38.41
N GLY A 37 3.44 25.15 38.72
CA GLY A 37 2.17 25.30 39.47
C GLY A 37 0.90 25.38 38.62
N ARG A 38 1.00 25.23 37.29
CA ARG A 38 -0.14 25.06 36.36
C ARG A 38 0.26 24.11 35.22
N ASP A 39 -0.68 23.31 34.72
CA ASP A 39 -0.45 22.40 33.59
C ASP A 39 -0.60 23.16 32.26
N LEU A 40 0.32 24.10 32.01
CA LEU A 40 0.33 24.96 30.82
C LEU A 40 1.61 24.73 30.01
N PHE A 41 1.44 24.45 28.72
CA PHE A 41 2.50 24.15 27.78
C PHE A 41 2.52 25.17 26.64
N VAL A 42 3.73 25.43 26.12
CA VAL A 42 3.96 26.38 25.02
C VAL A 42 4.72 25.69 23.91
N HIS A 43 4.17 25.72 22.69
CA HIS A 43 4.89 25.38 21.47
C HIS A 43 5.05 26.62 20.61
N LEU A 44 6.21 26.76 19.98
CA LEU A 44 6.65 27.99 19.32
C LEU A 44 7.25 27.67 17.96
N TRP A 45 6.79 28.35 16.91
CA TRP A 45 7.48 28.34 15.63
C TRP A 45 8.50 29.49 15.55
N ALA A 46 9.80 29.18 15.49
CA ALA A 46 10.88 30.16 15.41
C ALA A 46 11.71 30.12 14.10
N ILE A 47 12.13 31.30 13.65
CA ILE A 47 13.08 31.51 12.55
C ILE A 47 14.51 31.39 13.05
N VAL A 48 15.39 30.97 12.15
CA VAL A 48 16.79 30.72 12.43
C VAL A 48 17.63 31.44 11.41
N PRO A 49 18.38 32.46 11.82
CA PRO A 49 19.36 33.05 10.94
C PRO A 49 20.48 32.04 10.61
N PRO A 50 20.94 31.96 9.34
CA PRO A 50 22.09 31.15 8.97
C PRO A 50 23.29 31.40 9.90
N GLY A 51 23.85 30.33 10.48
CA GLY A 51 25.01 30.40 11.37
C GLY A 51 24.75 30.75 12.84
N ALA A 52 23.49 30.95 13.26
CA ALA A 52 23.14 31.24 14.67
C ALA A 52 23.14 29.99 15.57
N ASP A 53 23.43 30.17 16.88
CA ASP A 53 23.33 29.10 17.88
C ASP A 53 21.87 28.76 18.15
N ARG A 54 21.53 27.51 17.84
CA ARG A 54 20.19 26.97 17.90
C ARG A 54 19.64 26.86 19.32
N ALA A 55 20.47 26.38 20.24
CA ALA A 55 20.08 26.23 21.64
C ALA A 55 19.89 27.59 22.30
N GLU A 56 20.63 28.60 21.86
CA GLU A 56 20.48 29.97 22.33
C GLU A 56 19.17 30.62 21.85
N ILE A 57 18.82 30.48 20.56
CA ILE A 57 17.55 30.99 20.03
C ILE A 57 16.36 30.36 20.75
N ALA A 58 16.38 29.03 20.88
CA ALA A 58 15.34 28.27 21.56
C ALA A 58 15.16 28.69 23.03
N ARG A 59 16.27 28.81 23.77
CA ARG A 59 16.27 29.27 25.17
C ARG A 59 15.77 30.72 25.31
N LYS A 60 16.08 31.60 24.35
CA LYS A 60 15.59 32.99 24.34
C LYS A 60 14.10 33.06 24.05
N ALA A 61 13.61 32.24 23.11
CA ALA A 61 12.19 32.16 22.78
C ALA A 61 11.37 31.67 24.00
N LEU A 62 11.79 30.56 24.63
CA LEU A 62 11.10 30.03 25.82
C LEU A 62 11.19 30.92 27.06
N GLY A 63 12.39 31.42 27.37
CA GLY A 63 12.61 32.16 28.60
C GLY A 63 11.78 33.45 28.68
N ARG A 64 11.42 34.03 27.52
CA ARG A 64 10.49 35.17 27.44
C ARG A 64 9.05 34.77 27.66
N GLN A 65 8.70 33.57 27.23
CA GLN A 65 7.37 32.98 27.42
C GLN A 65 7.21 32.33 28.81
N GLY A 66 8.16 32.51 29.74
CA GLY A 66 8.09 31.94 31.10
C GLY A 66 8.26 30.42 31.17
N ALA A 67 8.61 29.78 30.05
CA ALA A 67 8.66 28.34 29.87
C ALA A 67 10.11 27.78 29.99
N LYS A 68 10.25 26.49 30.33
CA LYS A 68 11.56 25.80 30.47
C LYS A 68 11.67 24.56 29.58
N PRO A 69 12.82 24.33 28.92
CA PRO A 69 12.99 23.17 28.05
C PRO A 69 13.11 21.83 28.80
N VAL A 70 12.43 20.81 28.28
CA VAL A 70 12.55 19.34 28.42
C VAL A 70 13.58 18.77 27.38
N ASN A 71 13.74 17.46 27.17
CA ASN A 71 14.76 16.85 26.29
C ASN A 71 14.20 16.36 24.93
N SER A 72 15.01 16.44 23.86
CA SER A 72 14.66 16.20 22.46
C SER A 72 14.57 14.73 22.04
N ALA A 73 14.50 13.80 23.00
CA ALA A 73 14.38 12.36 22.73
C ALA A 73 12.91 11.90 22.67
N ASP A 74 11.97 12.80 22.92
CA ASP A 74 10.55 12.51 23.01
C ASP A 74 9.83 13.16 21.83
N PHE A 75 9.50 12.38 20.80
CA PHE A 75 8.23 12.63 20.12
C PHE A 75 7.17 12.39 21.19
N SER A 76 6.72 13.45 21.83
CA SER A 76 5.75 13.31 22.88
C SER A 76 4.37 13.25 22.23
N THR A 77 3.66 12.14 22.42
CA THR A 77 2.18 12.15 22.47
C THR A 77 1.69 12.76 23.79
N THR A 78 2.45 13.71 24.37
CA THR A 78 2.14 14.38 25.65
C THR A 78 1.53 15.77 25.44
N GLY A 79 1.21 16.14 24.20
CA GLY A 79 0.41 17.33 23.91
C GLY A 79 -1.06 17.16 24.30
N LEU A 80 -1.83 18.24 24.18
CA LEU A 80 -3.28 18.23 24.35
C LEU A 80 -3.90 17.11 23.49
N VAL A 81 -4.51 16.12 24.12
CA VAL A 81 -5.36 15.15 23.45
C VAL A 81 -6.79 15.51 23.80
N TRP A 82 -7.55 15.92 22.79
CA TRP A 82 -8.95 16.26 22.93
C TRP A 82 -9.77 15.02 23.32
N ASP A 83 -10.16 14.93 24.58
CA ASP A 83 -10.81 13.73 25.13
C ASP A 83 -12.18 13.46 24.47
N GLN A 84 -12.83 14.52 24.01
CA GLN A 84 -14.08 14.49 23.23
C GLN A 84 -14.02 13.52 22.04
N PHE A 85 -12.89 13.40 21.33
CA PHE A 85 -12.78 12.48 20.18
C PHE A 85 -12.68 11.00 20.58
N LEU A 86 -12.50 10.73 21.87
CA LEU A 86 -12.27 9.39 22.43
C LEU A 86 -13.44 8.93 23.31
N ASP A 87 -14.45 9.77 23.53
CA ASP A 87 -15.57 9.53 24.43
C ASP A 87 -16.72 8.69 23.80
N ARG A 88 -16.59 8.36 22.50
CA ARG A 88 -17.56 7.64 21.64
C ARG A 88 -18.82 8.43 21.28
N ASN A 89 -18.87 9.72 21.57
CA ASN A 89 -19.94 10.62 21.16
C ASN A 89 -19.51 11.41 19.92
N THR A 90 -19.68 10.81 18.75
CA THR A 90 -19.28 11.43 17.49
C THR A 90 -20.03 12.73 17.14
N GLY A 91 -21.01 13.14 17.95
CA GLY A 91 -21.76 14.38 17.77
C GLY A 91 -21.05 15.64 18.28
N ASN A 92 -19.95 15.51 19.03
CA ASN A 92 -19.12 16.62 19.52
C ASN A 92 -17.65 16.48 19.15
N ASP A 93 -17.31 15.61 18.19
CA ASP A 93 -15.94 15.38 17.71
C ASP A 93 -15.47 16.54 16.80
N ALA A 94 -15.35 17.74 17.37
CA ALA A 94 -14.79 18.89 16.68
C ALA A 94 -14.13 19.89 17.64
N VAL A 95 -12.92 20.35 17.30
CA VAL A 95 -12.27 21.48 17.97
C VAL A 95 -12.78 22.77 17.35
N VAL A 96 -13.62 23.51 18.08
CA VAL A 96 -14.16 24.79 17.60
C VAL A 96 -13.13 25.89 17.83
N GLN A 97 -12.64 26.54 16.77
CA GLN A 97 -11.74 27.70 16.84
C GLN A 97 -12.45 28.99 16.42
N PHE A 98 -12.21 30.08 17.16
CA PHE A 98 -12.75 31.40 16.83
C PHE A 98 -11.64 32.33 16.35
N TYR A 99 -11.89 33.06 15.26
CA TYR A 99 -10.89 33.93 14.66
C TYR A 99 -11.06 35.40 15.05
N ASN A 100 -10.02 36.01 15.62
CA ASN A 100 -9.94 37.44 15.86
C ASN A 100 -9.17 38.14 14.71
N PRO A 101 -9.84 38.96 13.87
CA PRO A 101 -9.19 39.66 12.77
C PRO A 101 -8.38 40.90 13.20
N ASP A 102 -8.47 41.33 14.46
CA ASP A 102 -7.76 42.51 14.94
C ASP A 102 -6.24 42.30 14.82
N GLY A 103 -5.59 43.10 13.98
CA GLY A 103 -4.16 43.01 13.72
C GLY A 103 -3.76 42.15 12.51
N ASP A 104 -4.72 41.53 11.80
CA ASP A 104 -4.46 40.79 10.55
C ASP A 104 -3.99 41.72 9.42
N PRO A 105 -2.75 41.58 8.91
CA PRO A 105 -2.25 42.43 7.83
C PRO A 105 -2.66 41.95 6.43
N THR A 106 -3.29 40.78 6.31
CA THR A 106 -3.52 40.09 5.03
C THR A 106 -4.96 40.20 4.50
N ASN A 107 -5.93 40.49 5.38
CA ASN A 107 -7.38 40.37 5.12
C ASN A 107 -7.82 38.96 4.69
N ALA A 108 -6.96 37.96 4.84
CA ALA A 108 -7.19 36.59 4.39
C ALA A 108 -6.97 35.57 5.52
N GLY A 109 -6.68 36.02 6.75
CA GLY A 109 -6.29 35.11 7.82
C GLY A 109 -7.35 34.08 8.20
N ARG A 110 -8.64 34.44 8.20
CA ARG A 110 -9.71 33.45 8.43
C ARG A 110 -9.77 32.39 7.35
N LEU A 111 -9.62 32.77 6.09
CA LEU A 111 -9.66 31.82 4.97
C LEU A 111 -8.45 30.88 5.02
N SER A 112 -7.25 31.41 5.29
CA SER A 112 -6.06 30.59 5.48
C SER A 112 -6.23 29.64 6.68
N LEU A 113 -6.80 30.09 7.79
CA LEU A 113 -7.10 29.23 8.94
C LEU A 113 -8.06 28.09 8.53
N GLN A 114 -9.18 28.41 7.87
CA GLN A 114 -10.16 27.41 7.39
C GLN A 114 -9.54 26.37 6.46
N ASN A 115 -8.63 26.76 5.56
CA ASN A 115 -7.92 25.82 4.68
C ASN A 115 -7.13 24.78 5.50
N THR A 116 -6.45 25.22 6.56
CA THR A 116 -5.66 24.32 7.43
C THR A 116 -6.53 23.46 8.33
N GLN A 117 -7.67 23.98 8.78
CA GLN A 117 -8.69 23.21 9.51
C GLN A 117 -9.21 22.05 8.66
N LEU A 118 -9.53 22.31 7.38
CA LEU A 118 -9.89 21.27 6.42
C LEU A 118 -8.76 20.26 6.20
N THR A 119 -7.53 20.75 6.08
CA THR A 119 -6.36 19.90 5.83
C THR A 119 -6.13 18.88 6.96
N TRP A 120 -6.24 19.32 8.23
CA TRP A 120 -6.15 18.41 9.39
C TRP A 120 -7.40 17.56 9.59
N GLY A 121 -8.59 18.11 9.33
CA GLY A 121 -9.87 17.43 9.51
C GLY A 121 -10.24 16.41 8.43
N GLN A 122 -9.41 16.28 7.38
CA GLN A 122 -9.60 15.33 6.28
C GLN A 122 -8.47 14.31 6.19
N VAL A 123 -7.70 14.12 7.27
CA VAL A 123 -6.69 13.06 7.32
C VAL A 123 -7.40 11.71 7.41
N PRO A 124 -7.24 10.83 6.41
CA PRO A 124 -7.79 9.49 6.46
C PRO A 124 -7.38 8.68 7.69
N GLY A 125 -8.26 7.83 8.19
CA GLY A 125 -7.98 6.99 9.36
C GLY A 125 -7.91 7.76 10.69
N SER A 126 -8.23 9.06 10.68
CA SER A 126 -8.33 9.88 11.89
C SER A 126 -9.75 10.42 12.08
N SER A 127 -10.24 10.44 13.33
CA SER A 127 -11.51 11.10 13.68
C SER A 127 -11.36 12.59 13.97
N PHE A 128 -10.13 13.12 14.00
CA PHE A 128 -9.89 14.51 14.37
C PHE A 128 -10.54 15.47 13.38
N ALA A 129 -11.18 16.52 13.90
CA ALA A 129 -11.82 17.53 13.08
C ALA A 129 -11.77 18.91 13.76
N PHE A 130 -11.72 19.94 12.92
CA PHE A 130 -11.91 21.33 13.34
C PHE A 130 -13.28 21.83 12.93
N GLU A 131 -13.80 22.80 13.68
CA GLU A 131 -14.98 23.57 13.31
C GLU A 131 -14.66 25.08 13.39
N ASP A 132 -15.11 25.84 12.40
CA ASP A 132 -15.01 27.30 12.40
C ASP A 132 -16.09 27.91 13.29
N GLY A 133 -15.69 28.39 14.47
CA GLY A 133 -16.54 29.11 15.42
C GLY A 133 -16.91 30.52 14.97
N GLY A 134 -16.32 31.03 13.89
CA GLY A 134 -16.57 32.34 13.34
C GLY A 134 -15.71 33.45 13.95
N ILE A 135 -16.11 34.70 13.68
CA ILE A 135 -15.36 35.89 14.10
C ILE A 135 -15.59 36.18 15.60
N THR A 136 -14.51 36.49 16.29
CA THR A 136 -14.51 36.99 17.66
C THR A 136 -13.71 38.30 17.76
N ASN A 137 -13.83 39.00 18.89
CA ASN A 137 -12.97 40.11 19.30
C ASN A 137 -12.15 39.77 20.55
N ARG A 138 -12.19 38.50 20.99
CA ARG A 138 -11.43 38.01 22.13
C ARG A 138 -9.96 37.88 21.76
N CYS A 139 -9.11 38.24 22.71
CA CYS A 139 -7.68 38.00 22.61
C CYS A 139 -7.40 36.53 23.01
N PRO A 140 -6.49 35.81 22.34
CA PRO A 140 -6.06 34.47 22.73
C PRO A 140 -5.55 34.44 24.18
N SER A 141 -6.44 34.10 25.12
CA SER A 141 -6.32 34.41 26.54
C SER A 141 -5.15 33.73 27.24
N LEU A 142 -4.65 32.62 26.70
CA LEU A 142 -3.46 31.92 27.17
C LEU A 142 -2.14 32.57 26.71
N VAL A 143 -2.17 33.46 25.73
CA VAL A 143 -0.95 34.11 25.21
C VAL A 143 -0.53 35.28 26.12
N LEU A 144 0.76 35.35 26.48
CA LEU A 144 1.27 36.35 27.43
C LEU A 144 1.01 37.80 27.00
N GLU A 145 1.05 38.05 25.70
CA GLU A 145 0.87 39.38 25.11
C GLU A 145 -0.60 39.85 25.11
N CYS A 146 -1.56 38.98 25.47
CA CYS A 146 -2.93 39.38 25.68
C CYS A 146 -3.11 40.19 26.96
N ASN A 147 -3.84 41.31 26.84
CA ASN A 147 -4.12 42.17 27.98
C ASN A 147 -5.08 41.47 28.96
N GLY A 148 -4.54 41.03 30.10
CA GLY A 148 -5.32 40.40 31.16
C GLY A 148 -4.52 39.32 31.88
N PRO A 149 -5.14 38.64 32.87
CA PRO A 149 -4.57 37.41 33.40
C PRO A 149 -4.65 36.29 32.35
N GLN A 150 -3.60 35.48 32.23
CA GLN A 150 -3.68 34.22 31.48
C GLN A 150 -4.59 33.25 32.23
N THR A 151 -5.69 32.86 31.60
CA THR A 151 -6.71 32.01 32.17
C THR A 151 -7.27 31.08 31.13
N PHE A 152 -7.47 29.82 31.49
CA PHE A 152 -8.29 28.91 30.70
C PHE A 152 -9.74 29.38 30.73
N ASP A 153 -10.25 29.90 29.61
CA ASP A 153 -11.60 30.42 29.46
C ASP A 153 -12.54 29.48 28.66
N GLY A 154 -12.01 28.34 28.22
CA GLY A 154 -12.70 27.34 27.41
C GLY A 154 -13.02 27.82 26.00
N LYS A 155 -12.22 28.76 25.46
CA LYS A 155 -12.30 29.23 24.08
C LYS A 155 -10.97 28.99 23.39
N ASN A 156 -11.04 28.40 22.20
CA ASN A 156 -9.88 28.25 21.34
C ASN A 156 -9.83 29.45 20.41
N ASP A 157 -9.18 30.52 20.84
CA ASP A 157 -9.12 31.78 20.10
C ASP A 157 -7.83 31.85 19.27
N VAL A 158 -7.98 32.23 18.01
CA VAL A 158 -6.88 32.44 17.05
C VAL A 158 -6.80 33.92 16.73
N GLY A 159 -5.65 34.55 16.94
CA GLY A 159 -5.52 36.00 16.76
C GLY A 159 -4.12 36.48 16.43
N TRP A 160 -3.95 37.80 16.47
CA TRP A 160 -2.71 38.47 16.08
C TRP A 160 -2.18 39.34 17.21
N LEU A 161 -0.91 39.16 17.56
CA LEU A 161 -0.27 39.89 18.65
C LEU A 161 1.15 40.29 18.25
N GLU A 162 1.67 41.38 18.79
CA GLU A 162 3.09 41.71 18.64
C GLU A 162 3.89 40.87 19.64
N ILE A 163 4.24 39.66 19.23
CA ILE A 163 4.89 38.68 20.08
C ILE A 163 6.35 39.08 20.29
N GLY A 164 6.74 39.21 21.56
CA GLY A 164 8.03 39.78 21.95
C GLY A 164 9.20 38.82 21.73
N GLY A 165 10.12 39.14 20.82
CA GLY A 165 11.25 38.25 20.51
C GLY A 165 11.79 38.55 19.14
N CYS A 166 13.05 38.16 18.88
CA CYS A 166 13.40 37.93 17.50
C CYS A 166 12.89 36.54 17.14
N CYS A 167 12.27 36.42 15.98
CA CYS A 167 12.11 35.18 15.23
C CYS A 167 10.85 34.32 15.47
N THR A 168 9.94 34.63 16.39
CA THR A 168 8.72 33.81 16.54
C THR A 168 7.62 34.24 15.56
N LEU A 169 7.21 33.35 14.66
CA LEU A 169 6.15 33.59 13.67
C LEU A 169 4.76 33.35 14.25
N GLY A 170 4.61 32.22 14.96
CA GLY A 170 3.38 31.78 15.59
C GLY A 170 3.66 31.11 16.93
N ILE A 171 2.64 31.09 17.78
CA ILE A 171 2.66 30.40 19.06
C ILE A 171 1.32 29.71 19.25
N THR A 172 1.37 28.47 19.76
CA THR A 172 0.21 27.76 20.31
C THR A 172 0.44 27.50 21.79
N TRP A 173 -0.50 27.96 22.60
CA TRP A 173 -0.60 27.65 24.02
C TRP A 173 -1.74 26.66 24.23
N TYR A 174 -1.54 25.68 25.09
CA TYR A 174 -2.60 24.72 25.40
C TYR A 174 -2.54 24.23 26.85
N GLY A 175 -3.69 23.78 27.35
CA GLY A 175 -3.79 23.13 28.65
C GLY A 175 -4.55 21.82 28.58
N THR A 176 -4.04 20.84 29.32
CA THR A 176 -4.57 19.47 29.33
C THR A 176 -5.72 19.28 30.34
N SER A 177 -6.07 20.31 31.12
CA SER A 177 -7.08 20.22 32.18
C SER A 177 -8.49 20.64 31.75
N THR A 178 -8.59 21.42 30.68
CA THR A 178 -9.83 22.06 30.21
C THR A 178 -10.03 21.92 28.71
N ASP A 179 -9.14 21.18 28.03
CA ASP A 179 -9.08 21.04 26.59
C ASP A 179 -9.27 22.38 25.88
N GLU A 180 -8.23 23.20 25.94
CA GLU A 180 -8.20 24.55 25.38
C GLU A 180 -6.86 24.80 24.72
N ALA A 181 -6.90 25.40 23.53
CA ALA A 181 -5.72 25.82 22.80
C ALA A 181 -5.93 27.17 22.12
N ASP A 182 -5.01 28.09 22.38
CA ASP A 182 -5.00 29.45 21.86
C ASP A 182 -3.81 29.66 20.93
N VAL A 183 -4.06 30.30 19.79
CA VAL A 183 -3.04 30.53 18.76
C VAL A 183 -2.86 32.03 18.55
N ALA A 184 -1.62 32.49 18.52
CA ALA A 184 -1.29 33.86 18.13
C ALA A 184 -0.23 33.90 17.04
N LEU A 185 -0.48 34.70 16.01
CA LEU A 185 0.50 35.05 14.99
C LEU A 185 1.13 36.40 15.25
N ASN A 186 2.42 36.50 14.93
CA ASN A 186 3.20 37.68 15.26
C ASN A 186 3.03 38.80 14.22
N THR A 187 2.43 39.92 14.63
CA THR A 187 2.20 41.10 13.77
C THR A 187 3.49 41.79 13.32
N ALA A 188 4.64 41.48 13.93
CA ALA A 188 5.93 42.08 13.58
C ALA A 188 6.54 41.58 12.25
N PHE A 189 5.96 40.54 11.63
CA PHE A 189 6.49 39.93 10.42
C PHE A 189 5.71 40.29 9.15
N PRO A 190 6.37 40.29 7.97
CA PRO A 190 5.70 40.50 6.70
C PRO A 190 4.97 39.22 6.27
N TRP A 191 3.65 39.19 6.43
CA TRP A 191 2.80 38.06 6.06
C TRP A 191 2.30 38.13 4.62
N SER A 192 2.09 36.97 4.01
CA SER A 192 1.49 36.83 2.69
C SER A 192 0.62 35.58 2.58
N VAL A 193 -0.20 35.55 1.54
CA VAL A 193 -1.02 34.41 1.11
C VAL A 193 -0.74 33.97 -0.34
N ASP A 194 0.18 34.66 -1.03
CA ASP A 194 0.52 34.39 -2.43
C ASP A 194 1.51 33.23 -2.61
N GLY A 195 2.13 32.76 -1.53
CA GLY A 195 3.19 31.74 -1.55
C GLY A 195 4.49 32.20 -2.22
N LEU A 196 4.69 33.50 -2.42
CA LEU A 196 5.83 34.07 -3.16
C LEU A 196 6.57 35.14 -2.38
N THR A 197 5.85 35.96 -1.60
CA THR A 197 6.41 37.08 -0.85
C THR A 197 6.21 36.90 0.65
N GLY A 198 7.08 37.49 1.48
CA GLY A 198 6.95 37.40 2.94
C GLY A 198 6.93 35.96 3.48
N TYR A 199 6.30 35.79 4.64
CA TYR A 199 6.03 34.48 5.25
C TYR A 199 4.61 34.04 4.91
N ASP A 200 4.48 32.80 4.44
CA ASP A 200 3.21 32.23 4.05
C ASP A 200 2.32 31.92 5.24
N LEU A 201 1.16 32.58 5.30
CA LEU A 201 0.23 32.53 6.42
C LEU A 201 -0.38 31.13 6.61
N GLU A 202 -0.78 30.49 5.52
CA GLU A 202 -1.38 29.16 5.56
C GLU A 202 -0.37 28.10 6.03
N THR A 203 0.88 28.23 5.60
CA THR A 203 1.97 27.39 6.12
C THR A 203 2.08 27.53 7.64
N VAL A 204 2.08 28.76 8.17
CA VAL A 204 2.17 28.98 9.62
C VAL A 204 0.97 28.42 10.37
N TYR A 205 -0.25 28.70 9.92
CA TYR A 205 -1.44 28.12 10.51
C TYR A 205 -1.45 26.58 10.47
N LEU A 206 -0.93 25.97 9.40
CA LEU A 206 -0.95 24.52 9.27
C LEU A 206 -0.12 23.85 10.37
N HIS A 207 1.00 24.43 10.74
CA HIS A 207 1.82 23.96 11.87
C HIS A 207 1.19 24.24 13.23
N GLU A 208 0.72 25.46 13.47
CA GLU A 208 0.10 25.81 14.75
C GLU A 208 -1.15 24.95 15.00
N ASN A 209 -1.94 24.65 13.97
CA ASN A 209 -3.07 23.74 14.09
C ASN A 209 -2.66 22.28 14.34
N GLY A 210 -1.45 21.86 13.95
CA GLY A 210 -0.92 20.58 14.39
C GLY A 210 -0.62 20.56 15.90
N HIS A 211 -0.15 21.68 16.47
CA HIS A 211 -0.05 21.83 17.93
C HIS A 211 -1.40 21.84 18.62
N VAL A 212 -2.40 22.51 18.03
CA VAL A 212 -3.78 22.46 18.54
C VAL A 212 -4.30 21.03 18.52
N ALA A 213 -3.97 20.24 17.50
CA ALA A 213 -4.28 18.81 17.43
C ALA A 213 -3.47 17.96 18.42
N GLY A 214 -2.53 18.53 19.19
CA GLY A 214 -1.75 17.79 20.18
C GLY A 214 -0.40 17.27 19.68
N LEU A 215 -0.05 17.54 18.42
CA LEU A 215 1.24 17.12 17.87
C LEU A 215 2.36 18.02 18.41
N GLY A 216 3.42 17.38 18.89
CA GLY A 216 4.69 18.05 19.14
C GLY A 216 5.43 18.38 17.84
N HIS A 217 6.54 19.10 17.98
CA HIS A 217 7.46 19.29 16.85
C HIS A 217 8.07 17.97 16.37
N SER A 218 8.23 17.84 15.06
CA SER A 218 8.87 16.70 14.41
C SER A 218 10.36 16.93 14.12
N SER A 219 11.11 15.83 14.03
CA SER A 219 12.48 15.80 13.49
C SER A 219 12.55 15.28 12.05
N VAL A 220 11.42 14.83 11.48
CA VAL A 220 11.34 14.29 10.12
C VAL A 220 11.41 15.42 9.09
N ALA A 221 12.33 15.31 8.15
CA ALA A 221 12.48 16.30 7.08
C ALA A 221 11.19 16.36 6.23
N GLY A 222 10.72 17.57 5.95
CA GLY A 222 9.49 17.83 5.21
C GLY A 222 8.21 17.89 6.05
N SER A 223 8.19 17.34 7.27
CA SER A 223 7.00 17.41 8.15
C SER A 223 6.54 18.86 8.35
N VAL A 224 5.23 19.07 8.34
CA VAL A 224 4.61 20.35 8.72
C VAL A 224 4.99 20.72 10.14
N MET A 225 5.09 19.73 11.03
CA MET A 225 5.48 19.90 12.42
C MET A 225 6.99 20.17 12.62
N LEU A 226 7.76 20.38 11.56
CA LEU A 226 9.11 20.91 11.68
C LEU A 226 9.10 22.29 12.34
N ALA A 227 9.92 22.43 13.38
CA ALA A 227 9.97 23.64 14.22
C ALA A 227 10.55 24.92 13.54
N TYR A 228 10.79 24.91 12.23
CA TYR A 228 11.38 26.03 11.49
C TYR A 228 10.78 26.16 10.09
N TYR A 229 10.65 27.41 9.65
CA TYR A 229 10.00 27.74 8.39
C TYR A 229 10.93 27.41 7.22
N GLN A 230 10.51 26.47 6.37
CA GLN A 230 11.28 25.99 5.22
C GLN A 230 10.86 26.62 3.88
N GLY A 231 9.96 27.60 3.92
CA GLY A 231 9.22 28.05 2.75
C GLY A 231 7.78 27.53 2.79
N VAL A 232 7.07 27.72 1.69
CA VAL A 232 5.65 27.36 1.58
C VAL A 232 5.47 25.85 1.72
N SER A 233 4.65 25.44 2.69
CA SER A 233 4.20 24.06 2.89
C SER A 233 2.74 24.08 3.34
N ARG A 234 1.84 23.61 2.47
CA ARG A 234 0.38 23.63 2.69
C ARG A 234 -0.23 22.22 2.60
N SER A 235 0.58 21.19 2.78
CA SER A 235 0.15 19.80 2.68
C SER A 235 0.84 18.96 3.76
N LEU A 236 0.08 18.04 4.36
CA LEU A 236 0.57 17.14 5.39
C LEU A 236 1.42 16.03 4.80
N PHE A 237 2.52 15.71 5.48
CA PHE A 237 3.40 14.60 5.14
C PHE A 237 3.01 13.35 5.93
N ALA A 238 3.59 12.20 5.58
CA ALA A 238 3.27 10.93 6.23
C ALA A 238 3.41 11.00 7.76
N ASP A 239 4.52 11.58 8.26
CA ASP A 239 4.78 11.76 9.69
C ASP A 239 3.67 12.55 10.42
N ASP A 240 3.16 13.61 9.80
CA ASP A 240 2.10 14.45 10.36
C ASP A 240 0.78 13.68 10.45
N LYS A 241 0.43 12.93 9.39
CA LYS A 241 -0.78 12.12 9.32
C LYS A 241 -0.74 10.95 10.30
N ASP A 242 0.41 10.28 10.40
CA ASP A 242 0.61 9.13 11.29
C ASP A 242 0.55 9.57 12.77
N GLY A 243 1.12 10.73 13.09
CA GLY A 243 0.96 11.35 14.40
C GLY A 243 -0.50 11.60 14.74
N LEU A 244 -1.27 12.20 13.82
CA LEU A 244 -2.69 12.49 14.04
C LEU A 244 -3.54 11.22 14.23
N ARG A 245 -3.32 10.20 13.39
CA ARG A 245 -3.98 8.89 13.50
C ARG A 245 -3.68 8.20 14.82
N SER A 246 -2.45 8.34 15.33
CA SER A 246 -2.09 7.79 16.62
C SER A 246 -2.83 8.46 17.78
N LEU A 247 -3.15 9.75 17.68
CA LEU A 247 -3.86 10.49 18.72
C LEU A 247 -5.38 10.30 18.62
N TYR A 248 -5.92 10.32 17.41
CA TYR A 248 -7.36 10.27 17.14
C TYR A 248 -7.65 9.19 16.08
N PRO A 249 -7.47 7.90 16.39
CA PRO A 249 -7.79 6.85 15.44
C PRO A 249 -9.30 6.85 15.17
N SER A 250 -9.70 6.85 13.89
CA SER A 250 -11.11 6.70 13.55
C SER A 250 -11.62 5.34 14.02
N SER A 251 -12.79 5.31 14.66
CA SER A 251 -13.43 4.06 15.07
C SER A 251 -14.16 3.32 13.93
N SER A 252 -14.06 3.80 12.69
CA SER A 252 -14.35 2.97 11.52
C SER A 252 -13.29 1.87 11.46
N VAL A 253 -13.73 0.62 11.33
CA VAL A 253 -12.83 -0.48 11.01
C VAL A 253 -12.19 -0.12 9.67
N ASN A 254 -10.87 0.07 9.62
CA ASN A 254 -10.14 0.27 8.37
C ASN A 254 -10.52 -0.84 7.39
N GLU A 255 -11.13 -0.47 6.27
CA GLU A 255 -11.50 -1.44 5.23
C GLU A 255 -10.37 -1.55 4.22
N ALA A 256 -10.22 -2.71 3.56
CA ALA A 256 -9.17 -2.85 2.55
C ALA A 256 -9.55 -2.07 1.27
N PRO A 257 -8.58 -1.47 0.56
CA PRO A 257 -8.88 -0.64 -0.58
C PRO A 257 -9.44 -1.45 -1.76
N SER A 258 -10.39 -0.87 -2.48
CA SER A 258 -10.98 -1.49 -3.67
C SER A 258 -10.18 -1.13 -4.92
N VAL A 259 -9.57 -2.13 -5.56
CA VAL A 259 -8.80 -1.98 -6.80
C VAL A 259 -9.61 -2.46 -8.00
N SER A 260 -9.60 -1.70 -9.10
CA SER A 260 -10.20 -2.10 -10.37
C SER A 260 -9.21 -1.96 -11.52
N ILE A 261 -9.19 -2.95 -12.42
CA ILE A 261 -8.39 -2.89 -13.66
C ILE A 261 -9.36 -2.64 -14.82
N SER A 262 -9.17 -1.54 -15.54
CA SER A 262 -10.02 -1.12 -16.66
C SER A 262 -9.43 -1.48 -18.03
N SER A 263 -8.11 -1.59 -18.12
CA SER A 263 -7.40 -2.07 -19.32
C SER A 263 -6.12 -2.80 -18.90
N PRO A 264 -5.76 -3.90 -19.60
CA PRO A 264 -6.56 -4.61 -20.59
C PRO A 264 -7.73 -5.39 -19.95
N ILE A 265 -8.68 -5.85 -20.77
CA ILE A 265 -9.78 -6.70 -20.28
C ILE A 265 -9.22 -8.11 -20.04
N ILE A 266 -9.73 -8.80 -19.02
CA ILE A 266 -9.35 -10.18 -18.71
C ILE A 266 -9.48 -11.11 -19.94
N GLY A 267 -8.44 -11.90 -20.19
CA GLY A 267 -8.36 -12.82 -21.31
C GLY A 267 -7.96 -12.19 -22.65
N SER A 268 -7.49 -10.93 -22.66
CA SER A 268 -7.03 -10.28 -23.89
C SER A 268 -5.75 -10.94 -24.44
N ASP A 269 -5.67 -11.04 -25.76
CA ASP A 269 -4.50 -11.53 -26.49
C ASP A 269 -3.78 -10.37 -27.20
N PHE A 270 -2.45 -10.37 -27.13
CA PHE A 270 -1.58 -9.35 -27.73
C PHE A 270 -0.51 -9.99 -28.61
N PRO A 271 -0.09 -9.33 -29.71
CA PRO A 271 1.04 -9.80 -30.49
C PRO A 271 2.36 -9.62 -29.71
N SER A 272 3.34 -10.46 -30.01
CA SER A 272 4.68 -10.37 -29.43
C SER A 272 5.28 -8.96 -29.62
N GLY A 273 5.83 -8.41 -28.55
CA GLY A 273 6.44 -7.07 -28.53
C GLY A 273 5.46 -5.89 -28.51
N ALA A 274 4.15 -6.14 -28.36
CA ALA A 274 3.17 -5.07 -28.16
C ALA A 274 3.41 -4.33 -26.84
N ILE A 275 3.32 -3.00 -26.86
CA ILE A 275 3.20 -2.19 -25.65
C ILE A 275 1.74 -2.22 -25.23
N ILE A 276 1.49 -2.63 -23.99
CA ILE A 276 0.18 -2.74 -23.39
C ILE A 276 0.06 -1.65 -22.33
N ASP A 277 -0.99 -0.83 -22.43
CA ASP A 277 -1.32 0.18 -21.44
C ASP A 277 -2.20 -0.45 -20.34
N PHE A 278 -1.61 -0.65 -19.17
CA PHE A 278 -2.30 -1.10 -17.97
C PHE A 278 -2.93 0.08 -17.27
N THR A 279 -4.25 0.10 -17.16
CA THR A 279 -4.98 1.17 -16.47
C THR A 279 -5.86 0.60 -15.37
N GLY A 280 -5.83 1.25 -14.21
CA GLY A 280 -6.59 0.86 -13.04
C GLY A 280 -6.86 2.03 -12.12
N THR A 281 -7.82 1.85 -11.22
CA THR A 281 -8.16 2.80 -10.17
C THR A 281 -8.17 2.09 -8.84
N ALA A 282 -7.87 2.81 -7.78
CA ALA A 282 -8.00 2.32 -6.43
C ALA A 282 -8.71 3.37 -5.57
N SER A 283 -9.68 2.93 -4.79
CA SER A 283 -10.39 3.80 -3.86
C SER A 283 -10.60 3.09 -2.55
N ASP A 284 -10.45 3.84 -1.48
CA ASP A 284 -10.66 3.39 -0.12
C ASP A 284 -11.74 4.24 0.56
N PRO A 285 -12.65 3.66 1.36
CA PRO A 285 -13.66 4.44 2.07
C PRO A 285 -13.07 5.46 3.04
N GLU A 286 -11.93 5.15 3.66
CA GLU A 286 -11.25 5.99 4.64
C GLU A 286 -10.16 6.87 3.98
N ASP A 287 -9.35 6.31 3.07
CA ASP A 287 -8.21 6.97 2.42
C ASP A 287 -8.53 7.73 1.13
N GLY A 288 -9.72 7.54 0.56
CA GLY A 288 -10.11 8.22 -0.68
C GLY A 288 -9.44 7.60 -1.91
N ASP A 289 -8.99 8.43 -2.84
CA ASP A 289 -8.38 7.96 -4.10
C ASP A 289 -6.92 7.56 -3.89
N LEU A 290 -6.61 6.28 -4.10
CA LEU A 290 -5.28 5.67 -3.98
C LEU A 290 -4.71 5.25 -5.34
N THR A 291 -5.23 5.81 -6.43
CA THR A 291 -4.88 5.40 -7.79
C THR A 291 -3.40 5.68 -8.13
N ALA A 292 -2.77 6.69 -7.51
CA ALA A 292 -1.38 7.02 -7.79
C ALA A 292 -0.39 6.01 -7.14
N GLU A 293 -0.86 5.27 -6.14
CA GLU A 293 -0.10 4.37 -5.27
C GLU A 293 -0.14 2.91 -5.74
N ILE A 294 -0.96 2.60 -6.76
CA ILE A 294 -1.07 1.24 -7.32
C ILE A 294 0.30 0.74 -7.80
N THR A 295 0.67 -0.48 -7.42
CA THR A 295 1.82 -1.21 -7.96
C THR A 295 1.34 -2.34 -8.87
N TRP A 296 1.97 -2.49 -10.03
CA TRP A 296 1.66 -3.51 -11.04
C TRP A 296 2.74 -4.57 -11.12
N VAL A 297 2.34 -5.85 -11.08
CA VAL A 297 3.23 -7.01 -11.14
C VAL A 297 2.70 -8.04 -12.13
N SER A 298 3.59 -8.63 -12.91
CA SER A 298 3.36 -9.89 -13.62
C SER A 298 4.01 -11.05 -12.87
N ASP A 299 3.32 -12.17 -12.79
CA ASP A 299 3.86 -13.45 -12.31
C ASP A 299 5.10 -13.95 -13.08
N ARG A 300 5.27 -13.51 -14.34
CA ARG A 300 6.37 -13.90 -15.22
C ARG A 300 7.47 -12.83 -15.34
N ASP A 301 7.07 -11.57 -15.48
CA ASP A 301 8.02 -10.47 -15.75
C ASP A 301 8.38 -9.65 -14.50
N GLY A 302 7.70 -9.89 -13.38
CA GLY A 302 7.92 -9.15 -12.13
C GLY A 302 7.27 -7.77 -12.15
N ILE A 303 7.90 -6.79 -11.52
CA ILE A 303 7.35 -5.43 -11.34
C ILE A 303 7.31 -4.70 -12.69
N LEU A 304 6.12 -4.21 -13.07
CA LEU A 304 5.88 -3.50 -14.32
C LEU A 304 5.96 -1.97 -14.14
N GLY A 305 5.54 -1.47 -12.98
CA GLY A 305 5.54 -0.05 -12.65
C GLY A 305 4.55 0.30 -11.55
N ALA A 306 4.33 1.61 -11.36
CA ALA A 306 3.39 2.16 -10.38
C ALA A 306 2.53 3.29 -10.96
N GLY A 307 1.38 3.53 -10.33
CA GLY A 307 0.37 4.52 -10.71
C GLY A 307 -0.83 3.92 -11.47
N GLY A 308 -1.85 4.74 -11.69
CA GLY A 308 -3.10 4.33 -12.34
C GLY A 308 -2.98 4.01 -13.84
N SER A 309 -1.85 4.32 -14.47
CA SER A 309 -1.57 3.98 -15.87
C SER A 309 -0.09 3.69 -16.09
N VAL A 310 0.23 2.50 -16.59
CA VAL A 310 1.61 2.06 -16.87
C VAL A 310 1.68 1.38 -18.25
N PRO A 311 2.47 1.91 -19.20
CA PRO A 311 2.79 1.20 -20.44
C PRO A 311 3.89 0.16 -20.21
N TYR A 312 3.67 -1.09 -20.63
CA TYR A 312 4.70 -2.13 -20.53
C TYR A 312 4.62 -3.13 -21.69
N ALA A 313 5.78 -3.63 -22.14
CA ALA A 313 5.87 -4.69 -23.15
C ALA A 313 6.21 -6.02 -22.46
N LEU A 314 5.21 -6.88 -22.32
CA LEU A 314 5.35 -8.20 -21.68
C LEU A 314 6.15 -9.18 -22.55
N SER A 315 6.81 -10.15 -21.91
CA SER A 315 7.41 -11.31 -22.60
C SER A 315 6.35 -12.22 -23.24
N ASP A 316 6.73 -13.09 -24.17
CA ASP A 316 5.77 -14.03 -24.77
C ASP A 316 5.33 -15.09 -23.74
N GLY A 317 4.02 -15.37 -23.72
CA GLY A 317 3.39 -16.37 -22.85
C GLY A 317 2.08 -15.89 -22.22
N ASN A 318 1.56 -16.68 -21.29
CA ASN A 318 0.44 -16.29 -20.44
C ASN A 318 1.00 -15.54 -19.21
N HIS A 319 0.33 -14.45 -18.86
CA HIS A 319 0.64 -13.65 -17.68
C HIS A 319 -0.58 -13.53 -16.78
N LEU A 320 -0.34 -13.60 -15.47
CA LEU A 320 -1.23 -13.07 -14.45
C LEU A 320 -0.71 -11.71 -14.03
N ILE A 321 -1.48 -10.67 -14.34
CA ILE A 321 -1.17 -9.29 -13.99
C ILE A 321 -1.95 -8.93 -12.74
N THR A 322 -1.25 -8.49 -11.71
CA THR A 322 -1.81 -8.07 -10.42
C THR A 322 -1.56 -6.59 -10.21
N ALA A 323 -2.63 -5.83 -10.01
CA ALA A 323 -2.60 -4.48 -9.47
C ALA A 323 -2.87 -4.56 -7.96
N SER A 324 -2.06 -3.87 -7.15
CA SER A 324 -2.20 -3.87 -5.70
C SER A 324 -1.87 -2.52 -5.09
N VAL A 325 -2.53 -2.17 -4.00
CA VAL A 325 -2.24 -0.98 -3.19
C VAL A 325 -2.45 -1.32 -1.72
N THR A 326 -1.60 -0.79 -0.85
CA THR A 326 -1.76 -0.88 0.60
C THR A 326 -2.26 0.46 1.09
N ASP A 327 -3.35 0.43 1.86
CA ASP A 327 -3.89 1.62 2.51
C ASP A 327 -2.99 2.07 3.67
N ILE A 328 -3.37 3.14 4.36
CA ILE A 328 -2.57 3.61 5.48
C ILE A 328 -2.73 2.78 6.75
N GLY A 329 -3.85 2.06 6.88
CA GLY A 329 -4.09 1.09 7.95
C GLY A 329 -3.25 -0.19 7.80
N GLY A 330 -2.59 -0.38 6.66
CA GLY A 330 -1.76 -1.53 6.33
C GLY A 330 -2.52 -2.68 5.66
N GLU A 331 -3.80 -2.51 5.33
CA GLU A 331 -4.58 -3.53 4.60
C GLU A 331 -4.31 -3.45 3.09
N LEU A 332 -4.37 -4.61 2.43
CA LEU A 332 -3.96 -4.75 1.03
C LEU A 332 -5.17 -4.97 0.12
N GLY A 333 -5.39 -4.04 -0.81
CA GLY A 333 -6.30 -4.20 -1.93
C GLY A 333 -5.60 -4.81 -3.14
N THR A 334 -6.20 -5.79 -3.79
CA THR A 334 -5.64 -6.41 -5.00
C THR A 334 -6.72 -6.73 -6.04
N GLN A 335 -6.35 -6.64 -7.32
CA GLN A 335 -7.12 -7.16 -8.44
C GLN A 335 -6.16 -7.81 -9.44
N SER A 336 -6.57 -8.90 -10.07
CA SER A 336 -5.77 -9.56 -11.11
C SER A 336 -6.55 -9.85 -12.38
N ILE A 337 -5.84 -9.89 -13.50
CA ILE A 337 -6.33 -10.30 -14.81
C ILE A 337 -5.32 -11.22 -15.50
N SER A 338 -5.80 -12.13 -16.33
CA SER A 338 -4.95 -12.91 -17.23
C SER A 338 -4.86 -12.26 -18.60
N VAL A 339 -3.68 -12.26 -19.21
CA VAL A 339 -3.46 -11.86 -20.61
C VAL A 339 -2.51 -12.83 -21.28
N THR A 340 -2.57 -12.91 -22.61
CA THR A 340 -1.66 -13.73 -23.42
C THR A 340 -0.89 -12.84 -24.37
N VAL A 341 0.42 -13.05 -24.50
CA VAL A 341 1.29 -12.35 -25.45
C VAL A 341 1.94 -13.38 -26.36
N GLY A 342 1.87 -13.14 -27.67
CA GLY A 342 2.43 -14.02 -28.69
C GLY A 342 1.43 -15.04 -29.24
N ALA A 343 1.91 -16.04 -29.96
CA ALA A 343 1.06 -17.12 -30.46
C ALA A 343 0.51 -17.94 -29.29
N PRO A 344 -0.77 -18.36 -29.30
CA PRO A 344 -1.28 -19.26 -28.27
C PRO A 344 -0.34 -20.47 -28.17
N PRO A 345 0.00 -20.93 -26.96
CA PRO A 345 0.82 -22.13 -26.81
C PRO A 345 0.22 -23.24 -27.67
N PRO A 346 1.04 -24.06 -28.36
CA PRO A 346 0.53 -25.25 -29.03
C PRO A 346 -0.37 -26.01 -28.05
N PRO A 347 -1.50 -26.59 -28.50
CA PRO A 347 -2.30 -27.45 -27.62
C PRO A 347 -1.35 -28.41 -26.91
N ALA A 348 -1.49 -28.53 -25.58
CA ALA A 348 -0.75 -29.54 -24.83
C ALA A 348 -0.88 -30.88 -25.57
N ASP A 349 0.25 -31.58 -25.76
CA ASP A 349 0.24 -32.89 -26.40
C ASP A 349 -0.81 -33.75 -25.67
N LEU A 350 -1.92 -34.05 -26.36
CA LEU A 350 -2.95 -34.94 -25.84
C LEU A 350 -2.31 -36.33 -25.77
N ASN A 351 -2.31 -36.94 -24.57
CA ASN A 351 -1.82 -38.30 -24.46
C ASN A 351 -2.91 -39.27 -24.90
N MET A 352 -2.48 -40.40 -25.45
CA MET A 352 -3.32 -41.56 -25.69
C MET A 352 -2.82 -42.75 -24.90
N ALA A 353 -3.73 -43.58 -24.44
CA ALA A 353 -3.44 -44.79 -23.70
C ALA A 353 -4.04 -46.01 -24.40
N VAL A 354 -3.45 -47.19 -24.14
CA VAL A 354 -4.10 -48.46 -24.43
C VAL A 354 -5.13 -48.72 -23.33
N ASP A 355 -6.41 -48.53 -23.64
CA ASP A 355 -7.50 -48.67 -22.68
C ASP A 355 -7.73 -50.15 -22.30
N SER A 356 -7.68 -51.06 -23.28
CA SER A 356 -7.81 -52.49 -23.02
C SER A 356 -7.12 -53.37 -24.07
N VAL A 357 -6.70 -54.55 -23.63
CA VAL A 357 -6.27 -55.67 -24.48
C VAL A 357 -7.17 -56.87 -24.17
N SER A 358 -7.94 -57.33 -25.15
CA SER A 358 -8.90 -58.41 -24.98
C SER A 358 -8.70 -59.53 -25.99
N TYR A 359 -9.13 -60.73 -25.64
CA TYR A 359 -8.85 -61.96 -26.38
C TYR A 359 -10.12 -62.72 -26.69
N SER A 360 -10.20 -63.29 -27.89
CA SER A 360 -11.28 -64.21 -28.27
C SER A 360 -10.83 -65.26 -29.29
N GLY A 361 -11.56 -66.35 -29.37
CA GLY A 361 -11.37 -67.36 -30.39
C GLY A 361 -12.15 -67.06 -31.67
N LYS A 362 -11.62 -67.44 -32.84
CA LYS A 362 -12.42 -67.62 -34.07
C LYS A 362 -12.17 -68.97 -34.77
N GLY A 363 -13.23 -69.64 -35.24
CA GLY A 363 -13.17 -70.87 -36.05
C GLY A 363 -12.85 -72.15 -35.27
N GLY A 364 -12.91 -73.35 -35.85
CA GLY A 364 -12.63 -74.60 -35.10
C GLY A 364 -13.77 -75.07 -34.18
N LYS A 365 -13.47 -76.02 -33.27
CA LYS A 365 -14.44 -76.46 -32.26
C LYS A 365 -14.54 -75.37 -31.18
N GLN A 366 -15.74 -75.01 -30.75
CA GLN A 366 -15.94 -73.94 -29.76
C GLN A 366 -15.40 -72.55 -30.18
N GLY A 367 -15.03 -72.36 -31.45
CA GLY A 367 -14.48 -71.09 -31.92
C GLY A 367 -12.99 -70.90 -31.62
N ASP A 368 -12.25 -71.90 -31.18
CA ASP A 368 -10.87 -71.76 -30.69
C ASP A 368 -9.75 -71.92 -31.75
N LYS A 369 -9.99 -71.93 -33.05
CA LYS A 369 -8.90 -72.21 -34.02
C LYS A 369 -7.90 -71.07 -34.14
N HIS A 370 -8.40 -69.84 -34.23
CA HIS A 370 -7.62 -68.62 -34.33
C HIS A 370 -7.72 -67.85 -33.01
N LEU A 371 -6.67 -67.14 -32.62
CA LEU A 371 -6.71 -66.19 -31.51
C LEU A 371 -6.87 -64.79 -32.10
N LEU A 372 -7.90 -64.06 -31.66
CA LEU A 372 -8.11 -62.65 -31.94
C LEU A 372 -7.68 -61.85 -30.72
N ILE A 373 -6.95 -60.77 -30.95
CA ILE A 373 -6.50 -59.81 -29.95
C ILE A 373 -7.07 -58.46 -30.34
N THR A 374 -7.94 -57.90 -29.51
CA THR A 374 -8.56 -56.60 -29.74
C THR A 374 -7.99 -55.59 -28.76
N ILE A 375 -7.47 -54.49 -29.30
CA ILE A 375 -6.83 -53.40 -28.56
C ILE A 375 -7.68 -52.16 -28.75
N SER A 376 -8.09 -51.53 -27.65
CA SER A 376 -8.84 -50.27 -27.67
C SER A 376 -7.94 -49.13 -27.22
N LEU A 377 -8.04 -47.98 -27.89
CA LEU A 377 -7.26 -46.78 -27.61
C LEU A 377 -8.19 -45.63 -27.21
N ALA A 378 -7.82 -44.90 -26.16
CA ALA A 378 -8.53 -43.71 -25.72
C ALA A 378 -7.56 -42.56 -25.45
N ASP A 379 -7.99 -41.32 -25.69
CA ASP A 379 -7.26 -40.12 -25.25
C ASP A 379 -7.54 -39.78 -23.78
N ASP A 380 -6.86 -38.75 -23.26
CA ASP A 380 -7.02 -38.28 -21.86
C ASP A 380 -8.48 -37.87 -21.50
N SER A 381 -9.34 -37.63 -22.49
CA SER A 381 -10.77 -37.34 -22.27
C SER A 381 -11.65 -38.59 -22.25
N GLY A 382 -11.08 -39.76 -22.55
CA GLY A 382 -11.79 -41.03 -22.73
C GLY A 382 -12.41 -41.20 -24.11
N ALA A 383 -12.07 -40.35 -25.08
CA ALA A 383 -12.58 -40.47 -26.45
C ALA A 383 -11.77 -41.49 -27.25
N ALA A 384 -12.45 -42.22 -28.13
CA ALA A 384 -11.84 -43.30 -28.89
C ALA A 384 -10.87 -42.77 -29.97
N VAL A 385 -9.65 -43.34 -30.03
CA VAL A 385 -8.61 -42.86 -30.96
C VAL A 385 -8.67 -43.61 -32.29
N SER A 386 -9.27 -42.98 -33.30
CA SER A 386 -9.40 -43.53 -34.65
C SER A 386 -8.14 -43.32 -35.50
N GLY A 387 -7.80 -44.30 -36.35
CA GLY A 387 -6.71 -44.17 -37.33
C GLY A 387 -5.30 -44.34 -36.78
N ALA A 388 -5.14 -44.70 -35.50
CA ALA A 388 -3.86 -44.97 -34.89
C ALA A 388 -3.28 -46.31 -35.38
N ARG A 389 -1.99 -46.35 -35.71
CA ARG A 389 -1.28 -47.58 -36.05
C ARG A 389 -0.73 -48.23 -34.78
N VAL A 390 -1.15 -49.46 -34.51
CA VAL A 390 -0.70 -50.26 -33.36
C VAL A 390 0.19 -51.40 -33.85
N SER A 391 1.33 -51.61 -33.19
CA SER A 391 2.22 -52.75 -33.41
C SER A 391 2.34 -53.56 -32.12
N ILE A 392 2.18 -54.88 -32.20
CA ILE A 392 2.25 -55.80 -31.06
C ILE A 392 3.15 -57.00 -31.37
N SER A 393 3.67 -57.62 -30.30
CA SER A 393 4.22 -58.97 -30.33
C SER A 393 3.41 -59.88 -29.41
N VAL A 394 2.95 -61.00 -29.93
CA VAL A 394 2.15 -62.00 -29.20
C VAL A 394 3.03 -63.22 -28.98
N GLU A 395 3.25 -63.62 -27.73
CA GLU A 395 4.06 -64.78 -27.37
C GLU A 395 3.20 -65.88 -26.75
N ASN A 396 3.31 -67.12 -27.25
CA ASN A 396 2.85 -68.30 -26.54
C ASN A 396 4.02 -68.82 -25.69
N THR A 397 3.96 -68.52 -24.39
CA THR A 397 4.99 -68.87 -23.40
C THR A 397 5.07 -70.38 -23.11
N THR A 398 4.01 -71.14 -23.40
CA THR A 398 3.99 -72.60 -23.22
C THR A 398 4.79 -73.32 -24.32
N LEU A 399 4.73 -72.83 -25.55
CA LEU A 399 5.39 -73.43 -26.72
C LEU A 399 6.61 -72.64 -27.22
N VAL A 400 6.89 -71.48 -26.61
CA VAL A 400 7.99 -70.58 -26.96
C VAL A 400 7.92 -70.17 -28.45
N SER A 401 6.77 -69.66 -28.86
CA SER A 401 6.52 -69.17 -30.23
C SER A 401 5.96 -67.76 -30.18
N SER A 402 6.43 -66.87 -31.08
CA SER A 402 6.01 -65.46 -31.13
C SER A 402 5.47 -65.04 -32.50
N TRP A 403 4.64 -64.00 -32.50
CA TRP A 403 4.02 -63.43 -33.69
C TRP A 403 3.92 -61.91 -33.60
N ASP A 404 4.56 -61.20 -34.52
CA ASP A 404 4.39 -59.76 -34.64
C ASP A 404 3.19 -59.42 -35.51
N ARG A 405 2.36 -58.48 -35.04
CA ARG A 405 1.18 -58.00 -35.77
C ARG A 405 1.10 -56.49 -35.70
N SER A 406 0.50 -55.91 -36.72
CA SER A 406 0.16 -54.49 -36.71
C SER A 406 -1.16 -54.26 -37.42
N GLY A 407 -1.86 -53.20 -37.02
CA GLY A 407 -3.07 -52.75 -37.68
C GLY A 407 -3.39 -51.30 -37.35
N THR A 408 -4.49 -50.81 -37.89
CA THR A 408 -4.95 -49.45 -37.67
C THR A 408 -6.30 -49.49 -36.95
N SER A 409 -6.47 -48.64 -35.94
CA SER A 409 -7.73 -48.55 -35.19
C SER A 409 -8.87 -47.99 -36.05
N GLY A 410 -10.07 -48.55 -35.85
CA GLY A 410 -11.30 -48.09 -36.46
C GLY A 410 -11.85 -46.82 -35.82
N THR A 411 -13.01 -46.37 -36.28
CA THR A 411 -13.71 -45.20 -35.74
C THR A 411 -14.14 -45.35 -34.29
N ASP A 412 -14.20 -46.58 -33.80
CA ASP A 412 -14.49 -46.95 -32.40
C ASP A 412 -13.21 -47.02 -31.54
N GLY A 413 -12.06 -46.61 -32.08
CA GLY A 413 -10.76 -46.65 -31.40
C GLY A 413 -10.18 -48.04 -31.22
N SER A 414 -10.77 -49.08 -31.83
CA SER A 414 -10.34 -50.45 -31.65
C SER A 414 -9.62 -51.03 -32.87
N VAL A 415 -8.63 -51.90 -32.65
CA VAL A 415 -7.98 -52.70 -33.69
C VAL A 415 -7.99 -54.16 -33.29
N THR A 416 -8.41 -55.05 -34.20
CA THR A 416 -8.41 -56.49 -33.97
C THR A 416 -7.39 -57.20 -34.84
N LEU A 417 -6.42 -57.84 -34.21
CA LEU A 417 -5.32 -58.58 -34.83
C LEU A 417 -5.50 -60.08 -34.60
N SER A 418 -4.97 -60.92 -35.49
CA SER A 418 -5.18 -62.37 -35.39
C SER A 418 -3.91 -63.21 -35.50
N VAL A 419 -3.85 -64.25 -34.66
CA VAL A 419 -2.91 -65.36 -34.79
C VAL A 419 -3.67 -66.56 -35.35
N THR A 420 -3.39 -66.86 -36.61
CA THR A 420 -4.07 -67.93 -37.34
C THR A 420 -3.61 -69.30 -36.83
N ASN A 421 -4.54 -70.24 -36.57
CA ASN A 421 -4.21 -71.58 -36.08
C ASN A 421 -3.36 -71.53 -34.79
N ALA A 422 -3.69 -70.59 -33.90
CA ALA A 422 -3.01 -70.42 -32.62
C ALA A 422 -3.12 -71.73 -31.80
N PRO A 423 -2.01 -72.35 -31.38
CA PRO A 423 -2.05 -73.52 -30.51
C PRO A 423 -2.72 -73.26 -29.15
N THR A 424 -3.05 -74.31 -28.40
CA THR A 424 -3.40 -74.19 -26.97
C THR A 424 -2.17 -73.76 -26.17
N GLY A 425 -2.33 -72.88 -25.18
CA GLY A 425 -1.24 -72.39 -24.35
C GLY A 425 -1.50 -71.03 -23.71
N HIS A 426 -0.51 -70.55 -22.95
CA HIS A 426 -0.53 -69.25 -22.30
C HIS A 426 0.09 -68.17 -23.19
N TYR A 427 -0.69 -67.14 -23.49
CA TYR A 427 -0.36 -66.03 -24.36
C TYR A 427 -0.10 -64.75 -23.59
N VAL A 428 0.94 -64.01 -23.99
CA VAL A 428 1.25 -62.66 -23.50
C VAL A 428 1.38 -61.74 -24.72
N THR A 429 0.75 -60.56 -24.69
CA THR A 429 0.84 -59.58 -25.78
C THR A 429 1.53 -58.31 -25.34
N ALA A 430 2.72 -58.04 -25.87
CA ALA A 430 3.38 -56.76 -25.66
C ALA A 430 2.99 -55.77 -26.77
N VAL A 431 2.48 -54.59 -26.40
CA VAL A 431 2.30 -53.47 -27.34
C VAL A 431 3.65 -52.80 -27.51
N MET A 432 4.16 -52.80 -28.73
CA MET A 432 5.51 -52.32 -29.05
C MET A 432 5.53 -50.85 -29.42
N ASP A 433 4.48 -50.40 -30.11
CA ASP A 433 4.40 -49.04 -30.65
C ASP A 433 2.94 -48.68 -30.96
N VAL A 434 2.57 -47.42 -30.68
CA VAL A 434 1.28 -46.84 -31.02
C VAL A 434 1.52 -45.44 -31.59
N VAL A 435 1.20 -45.26 -32.87
CA VAL A 435 1.43 -44.00 -33.60
C VAL A 435 0.10 -43.42 -34.07
N ALA A 436 -0.19 -42.19 -33.66
CA ALA A 436 -1.34 -41.42 -34.10
C ALA A 436 -0.94 -39.95 -34.32
N SER A 437 -1.61 -39.27 -35.24
CA SER A 437 -1.28 -37.88 -35.55
C SER A 437 -1.68 -36.95 -34.40
N GLY A 438 -0.72 -36.22 -33.85
CA GLY A 438 -0.98 -35.21 -32.80
C GLY A 438 -1.27 -35.79 -31.41
N LEU A 439 -0.98 -37.08 -31.19
CA LEU A 439 -1.11 -37.75 -29.90
C LEU A 439 0.19 -38.45 -29.54
N VAL A 440 0.52 -38.49 -28.25
CA VAL A 440 1.68 -39.22 -27.72
C VAL A 440 1.19 -40.41 -26.90
N TRP A 441 1.69 -41.62 -27.18
CA TRP A 441 1.37 -42.80 -26.37
C TRP A 441 2.16 -42.78 -25.06
N ASP A 442 1.47 -43.02 -23.94
CA ASP A 442 2.04 -43.04 -22.59
C ASP A 442 3.01 -44.21 -22.32
N GLY A 443 3.07 -45.20 -23.22
CA GLY A 443 3.89 -46.40 -23.07
C GLY A 443 3.33 -47.42 -22.07
N ILE A 444 2.13 -47.19 -21.53
CA ILE A 444 1.48 -48.05 -20.55
C ILE A 444 0.56 -49.03 -21.28
N THR A 445 0.59 -50.29 -20.85
CA THR A 445 -0.32 -51.33 -21.33
C THR A 445 -1.04 -51.99 -20.16
N PRO A 446 -2.37 -52.18 -20.24
CA PRO A 446 -3.15 -52.88 -19.23
C PRO A 446 -2.88 -54.39 -19.30
N THR A 447 -3.60 -55.18 -18.48
CA THR A 447 -3.49 -56.64 -18.45
C THR A 447 -3.59 -57.23 -19.87
N ASN A 448 -2.59 -58.02 -20.22
CA ASN A 448 -2.30 -58.43 -21.59
C ASN A 448 -1.96 -59.92 -21.67
N GLU A 449 -2.55 -60.75 -20.83
CA GLU A 449 -2.32 -62.21 -20.80
C GLU A 449 -3.62 -62.99 -21.04
N PHE A 450 -3.52 -64.17 -21.66
CA PHE A 450 -4.66 -65.02 -21.95
C PHE A 450 -4.27 -66.50 -22.03
N THR A 451 -5.06 -67.36 -21.37
CA THR A 451 -4.91 -68.82 -21.55
C THR A 451 -5.98 -69.33 -22.49
N LYS A 452 -5.52 -69.94 -23.58
CA LYS A 452 -6.35 -70.63 -24.57
C LYS A 452 -6.19 -72.13 -24.40
#